data_AF-A0A7S1RB06-F1
#
_entry.id   AF-A0A7S1RB06-F1
#
_cell.length_a   1.000
_cell.length_b   1.000
_cell.length_c   1.000
_cell.angle_alpha   90.00
_cell.angle_beta   90.00
_cell.angle_gamma   90.00
#
_symmetry.space_group_name_H-M   'P 1'
#
loop_
_entity.id
_entity.type
_entity.pdbx_description
1 polymer ?
#
loop_
_entity_poly.entity_id
_entity_poly.type
_entity_poly.pdbx_seq_one_letter_code
_entity_poly.pdbx_strand_id
1 'polypeptide(L)'
;FSKGRLLVSDCKRTVWVDPRTGAQGAGAETPSPHRLESVNPVTGEVLVANIGSAVANLSWSKINMDTWATTPVKLRPCEEVPDILLFTGRDEERVRYSYATKRLERVAGSGEVLESIKPQVTIAEALLATDGVIFCNKTGVFFWPFGMQHAVLLAGHASAAGEADGYGWR
;
A
#
# COMPACT_ATOMS: atom_id res chain seq x y z
N PHE A 1 8.34 -2.98 -9.98
CA PHE A 1 9.16 -2.23 -10.94
C PHE A 1 9.22 -0.76 -10.53
N SER A 2 10.37 -0.11 -10.62
CA SER A 2 10.55 1.33 -10.37
C SER A 2 11.66 1.91 -11.24
N LYS A 3 11.46 3.12 -11.82
CA LYS A 3 12.46 3.82 -12.66
C LYS A 3 13.15 2.93 -13.71
N GLY A 4 12.37 2.08 -14.38
CA GLY A 4 12.87 1.14 -15.40
C GLY A 4 13.60 -0.08 -14.84
N ARG A 5 13.67 -0.27 -13.52
CA ARG A 5 14.32 -1.41 -12.85
C ARG A 5 13.29 -2.35 -12.23
N LEU A 6 13.50 -3.66 -12.35
CA LEU A 6 12.84 -4.68 -11.54
C LEU A 6 13.50 -4.71 -10.17
N LEU A 7 12.70 -4.80 -9.11
CA LEU A 7 13.18 -4.93 -7.74
C LEU A 7 12.78 -6.30 -7.23
N VAL A 8 13.74 -6.99 -6.63
CA VAL A 8 13.54 -8.29 -6.01
C VAL A 8 14.10 -8.19 -4.60
N SER A 9 13.29 -8.58 -3.61
CA SER A 9 13.75 -8.65 -2.23
C SER A 9 13.49 -10.04 -1.68
N ASP A 10 14.52 -10.69 -1.18
CA ASP A 10 14.32 -11.58 -0.04
C ASP A 10 14.39 -10.71 1.22
N CYS A 11 13.76 -11.09 2.32
CA CYS A 11 13.69 -10.26 3.53
C CYS A 11 15.06 -9.81 4.10
N LYS A 12 16.19 -10.21 3.50
CA LYS A 12 17.55 -9.84 3.92
C LYS A 12 18.21 -8.87 2.95
N ARG A 13 17.86 -8.91 1.66
CA ARG A 13 18.50 -8.11 0.61
C ARG A 13 17.51 -7.70 -0.46
N THR A 14 17.55 -6.43 -0.84
CA THR A 14 16.90 -5.93 -2.04
C THR A 14 17.94 -5.77 -3.16
N VAL A 15 17.66 -6.39 -4.30
CA VAL A 15 18.44 -6.24 -5.54
C VAL A 15 17.58 -5.59 -6.61
N TRP A 16 18.25 -4.96 -7.57
CA TRP A 16 17.61 -4.40 -8.75
C TRP A 16 18.20 -5.00 -10.02
N VAL A 17 17.37 -5.12 -11.04
CA VAL A 17 17.74 -5.60 -12.37
C VAL A 17 17.15 -4.64 -13.41
N ASP A 18 17.97 -4.13 -14.32
CA ASP A 18 17.50 -3.49 -15.54
C ASP A 18 17.08 -4.58 -16.53
N PRO A 19 15.78 -4.72 -16.84
CA PRO A 19 15.28 -5.79 -17.71
C PRO A 19 15.69 -5.61 -19.17
N ARG A 20 16.16 -4.42 -19.59
CA ARG A 20 16.58 -4.14 -20.97
C ARG A 20 18.04 -4.48 -21.19
N THR A 21 18.89 -4.16 -20.22
CA THR A 21 20.34 -4.34 -20.33
C THR A 21 20.86 -5.56 -19.59
N GLY A 22 20.06 -6.13 -18.68
CA GLY A 22 20.51 -7.18 -17.76
C GLY A 22 21.45 -6.67 -16.66
N ALA A 23 21.72 -5.36 -16.61
CA ALA A 23 22.54 -4.78 -15.55
C ALA A 23 21.85 -4.99 -14.20
N GLN A 24 22.61 -5.40 -13.20
CA GLN A 24 22.10 -5.64 -11.87
C GLN A 24 22.95 -4.93 -10.83
N GLY A 25 22.33 -4.63 -9.69
CA GLY A 25 23.03 -4.15 -8.52
C GLY A 25 22.26 -4.52 -7.26
N ALA A 26 22.93 -4.41 -6.13
CA ALA A 26 22.29 -4.46 -4.84
C ALA A 26 22.27 -3.06 -4.25
N GLY A 27 21.28 -2.80 -3.39
CA GLY A 27 21.45 -1.72 -2.43
C GLY A 27 22.70 -1.96 -1.59
N ALA A 28 23.28 -0.86 -1.09
CA ALA A 28 24.21 -0.95 0.02
C ALA A 28 23.60 -1.88 1.09
N GLU A 29 24.43 -2.71 1.74
CA GLU A 29 23.96 -3.56 2.84
C GLU A 29 23.20 -2.70 3.84
N THR A 30 21.89 -2.72 3.75
CA THR A 30 21.05 -1.99 4.67
C THR A 30 21.23 -2.66 6.02
N PRO A 31 21.54 -1.89 7.08
CA PRO A 31 21.84 -2.47 8.40
C PRO A 31 20.66 -3.23 9.01
N SER A 32 19.47 -3.12 8.40
CA SER A 32 18.24 -3.80 8.80
C SER A 32 17.63 -4.59 7.62
N PRO A 33 17.08 -5.79 7.87
CA PRO A 33 16.32 -6.51 6.87
C PRO A 33 15.09 -5.70 6.44
N HIS A 34 14.86 -5.59 5.14
CA HIS A 34 13.73 -4.86 4.56
C HIS A 34 12.85 -5.80 3.75
N ARG A 35 11.53 -5.61 3.82
CA ARG A 35 10.56 -6.20 2.89
C ARG A 35 10.04 -5.12 1.96
N LEU A 36 10.12 -5.36 0.66
CA LEU A 36 9.53 -4.48 -0.33
C LEU A 36 8.00 -4.57 -0.22
N GLU A 37 7.35 -3.43 0.03
CA GLU A 37 5.89 -3.35 0.18
C GLU A 37 5.25 -2.78 -1.09
N SER A 38 5.72 -1.63 -1.54
CA SER A 38 5.08 -0.89 -2.62
C SER A 38 6.04 0.03 -3.36
N VAL A 39 5.64 0.46 -4.55
CA VAL A 39 6.36 1.44 -5.37
C VAL A 39 5.40 2.55 -5.77
N ASN A 40 5.82 3.80 -5.59
CA ASN A 40 5.11 4.95 -6.13
C ASN A 40 5.32 4.98 -7.66
N PRO A 41 4.27 4.80 -8.47
CA PRO A 41 4.40 4.71 -9.93
C PRO A 41 4.80 6.04 -10.58
N VAL A 42 4.58 7.17 -9.91
CA VAL A 42 4.88 8.52 -10.42
C VAL A 42 6.31 8.92 -10.06
N THR A 43 6.69 8.83 -8.78
CA THR A 43 8.00 9.29 -8.31
C THR A 43 9.08 8.20 -8.45
N GLY A 44 8.68 6.93 -8.54
CA GLY A 44 9.58 5.79 -8.46
C GLY A 44 10.13 5.55 -7.05
N GLU A 45 9.60 6.21 -6.03
CA GLU A 45 9.97 5.92 -4.64
C GLU A 45 9.50 4.52 -4.24
N VAL A 46 10.29 3.85 -3.42
CA VAL A 46 9.99 2.49 -2.94
C VAL A 46 9.73 2.54 -1.45
N LEU A 47 8.62 1.96 -1.01
CA LEU A 47 8.35 1.74 0.40
C LEU A 47 8.86 0.37 0.81
N VAL A 48 9.58 0.36 1.92
CA VAL A 48 9.96 -0.87 2.59
C VAL A 48 9.46 -0.90 4.02
N ALA A 49 9.09 -2.10 4.47
CA ALA A 49 8.93 -2.39 5.88
C ALA A 49 10.29 -2.80 6.45
N ASN A 50 10.70 -2.11 7.52
CA ASN A 50 11.89 -2.41 8.30
C ASN A 50 11.55 -3.56 9.25
N ILE A 51 12.11 -4.73 8.99
CA ILE A 51 11.90 -5.92 9.80
C ILE A 51 12.93 -5.87 10.94
N GLY A 52 12.58 -5.24 12.06
CA GLY A 52 13.30 -5.45 13.32
C GLY A 52 13.10 -6.88 13.82
N SER A 53 13.96 -7.36 14.73
CA SER A 53 13.90 -8.72 15.29
C SER A 53 12.65 -9.02 16.15
N ALA A 54 11.71 -8.09 16.25
CA ALA A 54 10.43 -8.28 16.92
C ALA A 54 9.29 -7.84 15.98
N VAL A 55 8.45 -8.81 15.62
CA VAL A 55 7.26 -8.69 14.75
C VAL A 55 6.31 -7.56 15.20
N ALA A 56 6.41 -7.11 16.46
CA ALA A 56 5.54 -6.09 17.05
C ALA A 56 5.82 -4.64 16.60
N ASN A 57 7.02 -4.33 16.08
CA ASN A 57 7.42 -2.94 15.75
C ASN A 57 7.94 -2.83 14.31
N LEU A 58 7.10 -3.16 13.33
CA LEU A 58 7.40 -2.78 11.94
C LEU A 58 7.44 -1.26 11.87
N SER A 59 8.55 -0.72 11.36
CA SER A 59 8.66 0.67 10.95
C SER A 59 8.79 0.70 9.44
N TRP A 60 8.44 1.82 8.81
CA TRP A 60 8.52 1.93 7.36
C TRP A 60 9.58 2.95 6.97
N SER A 61 10.18 2.75 5.81
CA SER A 61 11.14 3.69 5.25
C SER A 61 10.95 3.78 3.74
N LYS A 62 11.18 4.97 3.22
CA LYS A 62 11.35 5.17 1.79
C LYS A 62 12.79 4.86 1.41
N ILE A 63 13.00 4.18 0.30
CA ILE A 63 14.32 3.99 -0.30
C ILE A 63 14.41 4.91 -1.53
N ASN A 64 15.41 5.79 -1.52
CA ASN A 64 15.83 6.48 -2.73
C ASN A 64 16.58 5.49 -3.63
N MET A 65 16.06 5.19 -4.81
CA MET A 65 16.63 4.16 -5.69
C MET A 65 17.96 4.54 -6.36
N ASP A 66 18.33 5.82 -6.31
CA ASP A 66 19.57 6.33 -6.90
C ASP A 66 20.71 6.32 -5.86
N THR A 67 20.40 6.65 -4.60
CA THR A 67 21.39 6.73 -3.51
C THR A 67 21.33 5.59 -2.50
N TRP A 68 20.25 4.79 -2.52
CA TRP A 68 19.91 3.80 -1.49
C TRP A 68 19.73 4.35 -0.07
N ALA A 69 19.67 5.68 0.07
CA ALA A 69 19.38 6.30 1.34
C ALA A 69 17.97 5.95 1.79
N THR A 70 17.84 5.60 3.07
CA THR A 70 16.57 5.31 3.70
C THR A 70 16.08 6.53 4.48
N THR A 71 14.82 6.91 4.27
CA THR A 71 14.18 7.99 5.05
C THR A 71 13.03 7.38 5.85
N PRO A 72 13.07 7.45 7.20
CA PRO A 72 12.01 6.91 8.05
C PRO A 72 10.67 7.59 7.75
N VAL A 73 9.62 6.77 7.65
CA VAL A 73 8.24 7.24 7.58
C VAL A 73 7.68 7.17 8.99
N LYS A 74 7.44 8.34 9.61
CA LYS A 74 6.81 8.40 10.93
C LYS A 74 5.35 7.96 10.81
N LEU A 75 5.04 6.78 11.35
CA LEU A 75 3.67 6.39 11.67
C LEU A 75 3.45 6.65 13.17
N ARG A 76 2.27 7.15 13.55
CA ARG A 76 1.98 7.38 14.97
C ARG A 76 1.93 6.02 15.72
N PRO A 77 2.37 5.95 16.99
CA PRO A 77 2.60 4.68 17.68
C PRO A 77 1.35 3.99 18.24
N CYS A 78 0.14 4.52 17.97
CA CYS A 78 -1.10 3.86 18.35
C CYS A 78 -1.73 3.24 17.12
N GLU A 79 -2.25 2.02 17.31
CA GLU A 79 -3.00 1.20 16.37
C GLU A 79 -2.16 0.17 15.60
N GLU A 80 -2.60 -1.09 15.77
CA GLU A 80 -2.13 -2.32 15.13
C GLU A 80 -1.60 -2.07 13.72
N VAL A 81 -0.41 -2.64 13.45
CA VAL A 81 0.32 -2.70 12.17
C VAL A 81 -0.59 -2.31 10.99
N PRO A 82 -0.59 -1.04 10.54
CA PRO A 82 -1.36 -0.67 9.38
C PRO A 82 -0.72 -1.34 8.17
N ASP A 83 -1.48 -2.19 7.48
CA ASP A 83 -1.11 -2.61 6.13
C ASP A 83 -1.25 -1.36 5.26
N ILE A 84 -0.12 -0.67 5.07
CA ILE A 84 -0.01 0.33 4.01
C ILE A 84 -0.21 -0.45 2.72
N LEU A 85 -1.33 -0.19 2.06
CA LEU A 85 -1.70 -0.91 0.86
C LEU A 85 -0.94 -0.35 -0.34
N LEU A 86 -0.92 0.98 -0.49
CA LEU A 86 -0.51 1.64 -1.73
C LEU A 86 -0.03 3.09 -1.49
N PHE A 87 0.78 3.64 -2.39
CA PHE A 87 0.93 5.10 -2.53
C PHE A 87 -0.13 5.66 -3.46
N THR A 88 -0.52 6.93 -3.33
CA THR A 88 -1.45 7.56 -4.29
C THR A 88 -0.76 8.18 -5.50
N GLY A 89 0.57 8.34 -5.46
CA GLY A 89 1.33 9.06 -6.48
C GLY A 89 1.20 10.59 -6.40
N ARG A 90 0.44 11.11 -5.41
CA ARG A 90 0.31 12.54 -5.12
C ARG A 90 1.15 12.87 -3.89
N ASP A 91 2.28 13.55 -4.10
CA ASP A 91 3.23 13.89 -3.04
C ASP A 91 3.62 12.66 -2.18
N GLU A 92 3.47 12.77 -0.86
CA GLU A 92 3.76 11.72 0.10
C GLU A 92 2.51 10.98 0.60
N GLU A 93 1.40 11.13 -0.11
CA GLU A 93 0.15 10.49 0.28
C GLU A 93 0.16 8.98 0.04
N ARG A 94 -0.51 8.28 0.94
CA ARG A 94 -0.64 6.82 0.93
C ARG A 94 -2.03 6.39 1.30
N VAL A 95 -2.39 5.18 0.91
CA VAL A 95 -3.59 4.50 1.36
C VAL A 95 -3.20 3.38 2.31
N ARG A 96 -3.82 3.37 3.49
CA ARG A 96 -3.65 2.31 4.50
C ARG A 96 -5.00 1.74 4.89
N TYR A 97 -5.00 0.50 5.35
CA TYR A 97 -6.12 -0.06 6.08
C TYR A 97 -5.82 -0.06 7.58
N SER A 98 -6.65 0.63 8.37
CA SER A 98 -6.59 0.57 9.83
C SER A 98 -7.42 -0.63 10.31
N TYR A 99 -6.75 -1.63 10.88
CA TYR A 99 -7.41 -2.81 11.44
C TYR A 99 -8.19 -2.51 12.72
N ALA A 100 -7.78 -1.50 13.49
CA ALA A 100 -8.46 -1.08 14.70
C ALA A 100 -9.82 -0.44 14.37
N THR A 101 -9.85 0.47 13.40
CA THR A 101 -11.08 1.17 13.03
C THR A 101 -11.86 0.46 11.92
N LYS A 102 -11.25 -0.55 11.27
CA LYS A 102 -11.75 -1.22 10.05
C LYS A 102 -12.03 -0.20 8.94
N ARG A 103 -11.12 0.75 8.74
CA ARG A 103 -11.27 1.85 7.77
C ARG A 103 -10.15 1.85 6.75
N LEU A 104 -10.50 2.19 5.52
CA LEU A 104 -9.56 2.49 4.45
C LEU A 104 -9.32 4.00 4.47
N GLU A 105 -8.06 4.40 4.58
CA GLU A 105 -7.68 5.79 4.86
C GLU A 105 -6.67 6.29 3.83
N ARG A 106 -6.94 7.46 3.25
CA ARG A 106 -5.97 8.26 2.51
C ARG A 106 -5.26 9.16 3.52
N VAL A 107 -3.95 9.06 3.60
CA VAL A 107 -3.14 9.67 4.65
C VAL A 107 -2.00 10.45 4.02
N ALA A 108 -1.76 11.67 4.49
CA ALA A 108 -0.63 12.48 4.10
C ALA A 108 0.71 11.88 4.58
N GLY A 109 1.83 12.37 4.03
CA GLY A 109 3.18 11.98 4.48
C GLY A 109 3.37 12.14 5.99
N SER A 110 2.77 13.20 6.56
CA SER A 110 2.76 13.54 7.99
C SER A 110 2.03 12.53 8.88
N GLY A 111 1.22 11.63 8.30
CA GLY A 111 0.34 10.73 9.03
C GLY A 111 -1.05 11.31 9.34
N GLU A 112 -1.36 12.51 8.87
CA GLU A 112 -2.72 13.07 8.93
C GLU A 112 -3.66 12.30 8.00
N VAL A 113 -4.82 11.88 8.51
CA VAL A 113 -5.87 11.25 7.70
C VAL A 113 -6.58 12.33 6.90
N LEU A 114 -6.40 12.31 5.59
CA LEU A 114 -7.04 13.24 4.66
C LEU A 114 -8.48 12.83 4.39
N GLU A 115 -8.68 11.52 4.16
CA GLU A 115 -9.99 10.93 3.88
C GLU A 115 -10.06 9.52 4.44
N SER A 116 -11.26 9.07 4.77
CA SER A 116 -11.45 7.75 5.37
C SER A 116 -12.83 7.21 5.12
N ILE A 117 -12.92 5.98 4.61
CA ILE A 117 -14.18 5.25 4.47
C ILE A 117 -14.17 4.00 5.33
N LYS A 118 -15.36 3.53 5.71
CA LYS A 118 -15.53 2.18 6.22
C LYS A 118 -15.92 1.28 5.04
N PRO A 119 -15.03 0.39 4.56
CA PRO A 119 -15.38 -0.54 3.50
C PRO A 119 -16.54 -1.43 3.96
N GLN A 120 -17.45 -1.73 3.05
CA GLN A 120 -18.55 -2.68 3.34
C GLN A 120 -18.09 -4.14 3.35
N VAL A 121 -16.81 -4.39 3.01
CA VAL A 121 -16.24 -5.73 2.86
C VAL A 121 -14.84 -5.79 3.44
N THR A 122 -14.37 -6.99 3.78
CA THR A 122 -12.95 -7.23 4.06
C THR A 122 -12.13 -7.03 2.80
N ILE A 123 -11.05 -6.23 2.89
CA ILE A 123 -10.14 -5.98 1.78
C ILE A 123 -9.17 -7.16 1.68
N ALA A 124 -9.18 -7.88 0.56
CA ALA A 124 -8.22 -8.93 0.28
C ALA A 124 -7.02 -8.39 -0.51
N GLU A 125 -7.30 -7.60 -1.55
CA GLU A 125 -6.28 -6.95 -2.37
C GLU A 125 -6.74 -5.51 -2.68
N ALA A 126 -5.76 -4.64 -2.91
CA ALA A 126 -5.99 -3.27 -3.32
C ALA A 126 -5.03 -2.88 -4.45
N LEU A 127 -5.51 -2.03 -5.34
CA LEU A 127 -4.81 -1.49 -6.49
C LEU A 127 -5.08 0.01 -6.55
N LEU A 128 -4.05 0.78 -6.89
CA LEU A 128 -4.18 2.21 -7.05
C LEU A 128 -4.80 2.54 -8.42
N ALA A 129 -5.77 3.46 -8.42
CA ALA A 129 -6.21 4.17 -9.61
C ALA A 129 -5.81 5.67 -9.53
N THR A 130 -5.91 6.40 -10.63
CA THR A 130 -5.47 7.80 -10.74
C THR A 130 -6.13 8.73 -9.70
N ASP A 131 -7.38 8.44 -9.34
CA ASP A 131 -8.25 9.25 -8.50
C ASP A 131 -8.91 8.45 -7.38
N GLY A 132 -8.39 7.26 -7.06
CA GLY A 132 -8.96 6.43 -6.02
C GLY A 132 -8.24 5.11 -5.82
N VAL A 133 -8.92 4.19 -5.13
CA VAL A 133 -8.42 2.84 -4.88
C VAL A 133 -9.45 1.83 -5.34
N ILE A 134 -9.00 0.89 -6.16
CA ILE A 134 -9.75 -0.31 -6.46
C ILE A 134 -9.37 -1.34 -5.40
N PHE A 135 -10.33 -1.95 -4.75
CA PHE A 135 -10.08 -3.04 -3.83
C PHE A 135 -11.08 -4.15 -4.06
N CYS A 136 -10.66 -5.38 -3.86
CA CYS A 136 -11.52 -6.54 -4.05
C CYS A 136 -11.55 -7.42 -2.83
N ASN A 137 -12.60 -8.23 -2.80
CA ASN A 137 -12.72 -9.38 -1.92
C ASN A 137 -13.05 -10.60 -2.77
N LYS A 138 -13.45 -11.71 -2.13
CA LYS A 138 -13.84 -12.93 -2.85
C LYS A 138 -15.11 -12.79 -3.71
N THR A 139 -15.93 -11.74 -3.51
CA THR A 139 -17.28 -11.64 -4.07
C THR A 139 -17.49 -10.44 -4.99
N GLY A 140 -16.59 -9.46 -4.98
CA GLY A 140 -16.71 -8.24 -5.77
C GLY A 140 -15.45 -7.37 -5.79
N VAL A 141 -15.50 -6.41 -6.72
CA VAL A 141 -14.50 -5.39 -6.99
C VAL A 141 -15.14 -4.04 -6.74
N PHE A 142 -14.54 -3.27 -5.86
CA PHE A 142 -15.02 -1.98 -5.41
C PHE A 142 -14.02 -0.89 -5.81
N PHE A 143 -14.53 0.31 -6.04
CA PHE A 143 -13.75 1.50 -6.29
C PHE A 143 -14.12 2.58 -5.30
N TRP A 144 -13.14 3.04 -4.54
CA TRP A 144 -13.26 4.24 -3.73
C TRP A 144 -12.61 5.42 -4.45
N PRO A 145 -13.39 6.30 -5.10
CA PRO A 145 -12.88 7.58 -5.58
C PRO A 145 -12.59 8.51 -4.40
N PHE A 146 -11.45 9.17 -4.45
CA PHE A 146 -11.11 10.19 -3.47
C PHE A 146 -12.09 11.36 -3.52
N GLY A 147 -12.40 11.92 -2.36
CA GLY A 147 -13.43 12.94 -2.14
C GLY A 147 -14.81 12.35 -1.81
N MET A 148 -15.02 11.04 -1.95
CA MET A 148 -16.27 10.38 -1.59
C MET A 148 -16.18 9.69 -0.22
N GLN A 149 -17.31 9.66 0.48
CA GLN A 149 -17.46 9.01 1.80
C GLN A 149 -17.79 7.51 1.70
N HIS A 150 -17.92 6.98 0.48
CA HIS A 150 -18.26 5.58 0.22
C HIS A 150 -17.53 5.07 -1.02
N ALA A 151 -17.32 3.75 -1.05
CA ALA A 151 -16.87 3.05 -2.25
C ALA A 151 -18.09 2.63 -3.08
N VAL A 152 -17.87 2.46 -4.38
CA VAL A 152 -18.85 2.01 -5.37
C VAL A 152 -18.48 0.59 -5.82
N LEU A 153 -19.46 -0.29 -5.95
CA LEU A 153 -19.25 -1.61 -6.56
C LEU A 153 -19.05 -1.45 -8.07
N LEU A 154 -17.91 -1.91 -8.60
CA LEU A 154 -17.64 -1.91 -10.05
C LEU A 154 -18.15 -3.19 -10.71
N ALA A 155 -17.93 -4.33 -10.06
CA ALA A 155 -18.33 -5.64 -10.56
C ALA A 155 -18.44 -6.61 -9.37
N GLY A 156 -19.42 -7.52 -9.39
CA GLY A 156 -19.60 -8.50 -8.33
C GLY A 156 -20.55 -9.61 -8.71
N HIS A 157 -20.51 -10.72 -7.97
CA HIS A 157 -21.39 -11.85 -8.22
C HIS A 157 -22.79 -11.57 -7.64
N ALA A 158 -23.83 -11.62 -8.47
CA ALA A 158 -25.22 -11.36 -8.05
C ALA A 158 -25.73 -12.29 -6.93
N SER A 159 -25.11 -13.46 -6.75
CA SER A 159 -25.50 -14.44 -5.71
C SER A 159 -24.68 -14.36 -4.42
N ALA A 160 -23.86 -13.33 -4.22
CA ALA A 160 -23.28 -13.11 -2.90
C ALA A 160 -24.42 -12.73 -1.96
N ALA A 161 -24.91 -13.72 -1.21
CA ALA A 161 -25.91 -13.54 -0.17
C ALA A 161 -25.44 -12.38 0.72
N GLY A 162 -26.11 -11.24 0.57
CA GLY A 162 -25.95 -10.15 1.51
C GLY A 162 -26.34 -10.70 2.87
N GLU A 163 -25.48 -10.52 3.87
CA GLU A 163 -25.98 -10.43 5.22
C GLU A 163 -26.92 -9.22 5.25
N ALA A 164 -28.22 -9.51 5.12
CA ALA A 164 -29.43 -8.82 5.56
C ALA A 164 -29.59 -7.28 5.45
N ASP A 165 -28.64 -6.49 4.93
CA ASP A 165 -28.63 -5.03 5.12
C ASP A 165 -28.80 -4.21 3.82
N GLY A 166 -29.32 -4.83 2.77
CA GLY A 166 -30.14 -4.11 1.79
C GLY A 166 -29.45 -3.08 0.88
N TYR A 167 -28.20 -3.28 0.46
CA TYR A 167 -27.63 -2.53 -0.67
C TYR A 167 -27.14 -3.48 -1.78
N GLY A 168 -28.06 -3.87 -2.65
CA GLY A 168 -27.79 -4.55 -3.91
C GLY A 168 -29.09 -4.76 -4.68
N TRP A 169 -29.35 -3.93 -5.70
CA TRP A 169 -30.44 -4.17 -6.65
C TRP A 169 -29.95 -5.06 -7.79
N ARG A 170 -30.62 -6.22 -7.91
CA ARG A 170 -30.65 -7.27 -8.95
C ARG A 170 -29.34 -7.91 -9.40
#